data_AF-A0AAE2Q1C6-F1
#
_entry.id   AF-A0AAE2Q1C6-F1
#
_cell.length_a   1.000
_cell.length_b   1.000
_cell.length_c   1.000
_cell.angle_alpha   90.00
_cell.angle_beta   90.00
_cell.angle_gamma   90.00
#
_symmetry.space_group_name_H-M   'P 1'
#
loop_
_entity.id
_entity.type
_entity.pdbx_description
1 polymer ?
#
loop_
_entity_poly.entity_id
_entity_poly.type
_entity_poly.pdbx_seq_one_letter_code
_entity_poly.pdbx_strand_id
1 'polypeptide(L)'
;MEKYTPHYDLAVIKADVRRLGFRAFTATARLSGKDLGLDIGEMQAVIYALKRTMLYKSMTSYDDHRAWQDVYHICSHGLEI
;
A
#
# COMPACT_ATOMS: atom_id res chain seq x y z
N MET A 1 -4.10 11.33 14.04
CA MET A 1 -2.95 10.92 14.89
C MET A 1 -2.03 10.03 14.05
N GLU A 2 -0.72 10.01 14.32
CA GLU A 2 0.26 9.18 13.58
C GLU A 2 1.30 8.50 14.50
N LYS A 3 1.87 7.39 14.02
CA LYS A 3 2.95 6.62 14.68
C LYS A 3 3.95 6.06 13.67
N TYR A 4 5.16 5.72 14.11
CA TYR A 4 6.25 5.16 13.28
C TYR A 4 6.38 3.64 13.41
N THR A 5 5.28 2.95 13.65
CA THR A 5 5.21 1.48 13.72
C THR A 5 3.98 1.06 12.95
N PRO A 6 4.08 0.07 12.04
CA PRO A 6 2.94 -0.30 11.20
C PRO A 6 1.82 -0.82 12.10
N HIS A 7 0.58 -0.53 11.73
CA HIS A 7 -0.58 -1.06 12.43
C HIS A 7 -0.86 -2.50 12.01
N TYR A 8 -0.66 -2.84 10.73
CA TYR A 8 -0.90 -4.17 10.22
C TYR A 8 0.39 -4.95 10.00
N ASP A 9 0.30 -6.28 10.12
CA ASP A 9 1.38 -7.15 9.70
C ASP A 9 1.48 -7.13 8.16
N LEU A 10 2.62 -6.63 7.66
CA LEU A 10 2.89 -6.54 6.23
C LEU A 10 2.82 -7.90 5.52
N ALA A 11 3.14 -9.01 6.21
CA ALA A 11 3.01 -10.34 5.64
C ALA A 11 1.53 -10.70 5.36
N VAL A 12 0.63 -10.33 6.27
CA VAL A 12 -0.82 -10.53 6.12
C VAL A 12 -1.34 -9.67 4.97
N ILE A 13 -0.92 -8.40 4.88
CA ILE A 13 -1.30 -7.50 3.78
C ILE A 13 -0.88 -8.07 2.43
N LYS A 14 0.35 -8.58 2.30
CA LYS A 14 0.82 -9.22 1.05
C LYS A 14 -0.02 -10.45 0.68
N ALA A 15 -0.39 -11.27 1.66
CA ALA A 15 -1.24 -12.44 1.44
C ALA A 15 -2.64 -12.03 0.95
N ASP A 16 -3.23 -10.98 1.53
CA ASP A 16 -4.54 -10.46 1.11
C ASP A 16 -4.51 -9.83 -0.28
N VAL A 17 -3.48 -9.06 -0.61
CA VAL A 17 -3.30 -8.49 -1.96
C VAL A 17 -3.17 -9.60 -3.01
N ARG A 18 -2.49 -10.70 -2.67
CA ARG A 18 -2.42 -11.88 -3.54
C ARG A 18 -3.79 -12.54 -3.73
N ARG A 19 -4.54 -12.71 -2.65
CA ARG A 19 -5.86 -13.36 -2.65
C ARG A 19 -6.92 -12.54 -3.39
N LEU A 20 -6.90 -11.23 -3.22
CA LEU A 20 -7.94 -10.32 -3.75
C LEU A 20 -7.63 -9.82 -5.17
N GLY A 21 -6.37 -9.81 -5.59
CA GLY A 21 -5.97 -9.34 -6.92
C GLY A 21 -6.45 -7.91 -7.19
N PHE A 22 -7.14 -7.73 -8.32
CA PHE A 22 -7.78 -6.46 -8.70
C PHE A 22 -8.64 -5.82 -7.59
N ARG A 23 -9.29 -6.64 -6.75
CA ARG A 23 -10.18 -6.18 -5.68
C ARG A 23 -9.44 -5.64 -4.46
N ALA A 24 -8.13 -5.82 -4.38
CA ALA A 24 -7.31 -5.28 -3.29
C ALA A 24 -7.15 -3.75 -3.37
N PHE A 25 -7.37 -3.17 -4.54
CA PHE A 25 -7.15 -1.75 -4.81
C PHE A 25 -8.48 -1.00 -4.92
N THR A 26 -8.50 0.27 -4.49
CA THR A 26 -9.63 1.16 -4.76
C THR A 26 -9.69 1.53 -6.24
N ALA A 27 -10.85 2.02 -6.71
CA ALA A 27 -10.97 2.46 -8.11
C ALA A 27 -9.95 3.57 -8.45
N THR A 28 -9.80 4.55 -7.57
CA THR A 28 -8.83 5.63 -7.74
C THR A 28 -7.40 5.11 -7.78
N ALA A 29 -7.00 4.20 -6.88
CA ALA A 29 -5.65 3.64 -6.89
C ALA A 29 -5.33 2.90 -8.20
N ARG A 30 -6.30 2.19 -8.78
CA ARG A 30 -6.13 1.53 -10.08
C ARG A 30 -5.98 2.52 -11.23
N LEU A 31 -6.73 3.61 -11.20
CA LEU A 31 -6.59 4.68 -12.21
C LEU A 31 -5.23 5.35 -12.10
N SER A 32 -4.81 5.72 -10.89
CA SER A 32 -3.47 6.30 -10.67
C SER A 32 -2.36 5.33 -11.05
N GLY A 33 -2.48 4.04 -10.74
CA GLY A 33 -1.53 3.02 -11.19
C GLY A 33 -1.43 2.98 -12.72
N LYS A 34 -2.58 2.98 -13.41
CA LYS A 34 -2.62 3.05 -14.88
C LYS A 34 -1.99 4.32 -15.43
N ASP A 35 -2.19 5.47 -14.80
CA ASP A 35 -1.58 6.75 -15.21
C ASP A 35 -0.05 6.74 -15.02
N LEU A 36 0.45 5.97 -14.05
CA LEU A 36 1.87 5.67 -13.86
C LEU A 36 2.39 4.56 -14.79
N GLY A 37 1.55 4.04 -15.68
CA GLY A 37 1.91 2.96 -16.61
C GLY A 37 1.94 1.57 -15.98
N LEU A 38 1.39 1.41 -14.77
CA LEU A 38 1.36 0.14 -14.04
C LEU A 38 0.06 -0.63 -14.32
N ASP A 39 0.19 -1.89 -14.70
CA ASP A 39 -0.92 -2.84 -14.64
C ASP A 39 -1.14 -3.37 -13.22
N ILE A 40 -2.19 -4.18 -13.03
CA ILE A 40 -2.53 -4.72 -11.71
C ILE A 40 -1.45 -5.67 -11.18
N GLY A 41 -0.82 -6.45 -12.05
CA GLY A 41 0.27 -7.35 -11.68
C GLY A 41 1.49 -6.57 -11.18
N GLU A 42 1.83 -5.47 -11.85
CA GLU A 42 2.89 -4.56 -11.46
C GLU A 42 2.57 -3.84 -10.14
N MET A 43 1.34 -3.37 -9.95
CA MET A 43 0.87 -2.83 -8.67
C MET A 43 1.00 -3.87 -7.54
N GLN A 44 0.65 -5.13 -7.79
CA GLN A 44 0.84 -6.21 -6.82
C GLN A 44 2.33 -6.47 -6.54
N ALA A 45 3.18 -6.43 -7.56
CA ALA A 45 4.63 -6.59 -7.43
C ALA A 45 5.26 -5.50 -6.56
N VAL A 46 4.79 -4.25 -6.68
CA VAL A 46 5.18 -3.14 -5.79
C VAL A 46 4.87 -3.49 -4.33
N ILE A 47 3.64 -3.94 -4.04
CA ILE A 47 3.27 -4.34 -2.66
C ILE A 47 4.10 -5.53 -2.17
N TYR A 48 4.40 -6.51 -3.03
CA TYR A 48 5.22 -7.67 -2.66
C TYR A 48 6.67 -7.29 -2.35
N ALA A 49 7.20 -6.24 -2.99
CA ALA A 49 8.55 -5.73 -2.75
C ALA A 49 8.69 -4.92 -1.45
N LEU A 50 7.58 -4.45 -0.87
CA LEU A 50 7.60 -3.66 0.37
C LEU A 50 8.34 -4.35 1.51
N LYS A 51 9.11 -3.57 2.27
CA LYS A 51 9.79 -3.98 3.49
C LYS A 51 9.29 -3.14 4.66
N ARG A 52 9.36 -3.68 5.87
CA ARG A 52 8.98 -2.91 7.09
C ARG A 52 9.77 -1.60 7.22
N THR A 53 11.03 -1.58 6.78
CA THR A 53 11.89 -0.39 6.79
C THR A 53 11.44 0.71 5.83
N MET A 54 10.54 0.42 4.90
CA MET A 54 9.96 1.38 3.96
C MET A 54 8.72 2.07 4.52
N LEU A 55 8.31 1.77 5.76
CA LEU A 55 7.21 2.46 6.40
C LEU A 55 7.60 3.93 6.59
N TYR A 56 6.82 4.82 5.99
CA TYR A 56 6.90 6.24 6.25
C TYR A 56 6.19 6.57 7.56
N LYS A 57 4.92 6.16 7.68
CA LYS A 57 4.12 6.31 8.90
C LYS A 57 2.87 5.43 8.89
N SER A 58 2.26 5.29 10.07
CA SER A 58 0.91 4.75 10.24
C SER A 58 0.02 5.85 10.79
N MET A 59 -1.13 6.11 10.16
CA MET A 59 -2.01 7.22 10.51
C MET A 59 -3.48 6.81 10.58
N THR A 60 -4.28 7.60 11.28
CA THR A 60 -5.74 7.46 11.40
C THR A 60 -6.38 8.84 11.24
N SER A 61 -7.66 8.89 10.86
CA SER A 61 -8.42 10.15 10.73
C SER A 61 -9.14 10.51 12.04
N TYR A 62 -9.66 11.73 12.11
CA TYR A 62 -10.54 12.14 13.21
C TYR A 62 -11.93 11.50 13.12
N ASP A 63 -12.41 11.31 11.90
CA ASP A 63 -13.73 10.74 11.60
C ASP A 63 -13.81 9.26 12.03
N ASP A 64 -12.71 8.51 11.82
CA ASP A 64 -12.57 7.16 12.33
C ASP A 64 -11.14 6.94 12.87
N HIS A 65 -11.04 6.93 14.20
CA HIS A 65 -9.80 6.70 14.93
C HIS A 65 -9.45 5.20 15.09
N ARG A 66 -10.33 4.30 14.62
CA ARG A 66 -10.12 2.84 14.66
C ARG A 66 -9.52 2.33 13.36
N ALA A 67 -9.77 3.01 12.24
CA ALA A 67 -9.22 2.67 10.93
C ALA A 67 -7.82 3.28 10.72
N TRP A 68 -6.80 2.44 10.81
CA TRP A 68 -5.41 2.84 10.54
C TRP A 68 -5.03 2.61 9.08
N GLN A 69 -4.10 3.43 8.59
CA GLN A 69 -3.54 3.41 7.25
C GLN A 69 -2.02 3.39 7.37
N ASP A 70 -1.38 2.31 6.92
CA ASP A 70 0.08 2.23 6.85
C ASP A 70 0.56 2.77 5.50
N VAL A 71 1.39 3.80 5.54
CA VAL A 71 1.94 4.51 4.39
C VAL A 71 3.38 4.08 4.19
N TYR A 72 3.70 3.57 3.00
CA TYR A 72 5.04 3.12 2.62
C TYR A 72 5.53 3.91 1.43
N HIS A 73 6.84 4.14 1.34
CA HIS A 73 7.50 4.69 0.16
C HIS A 73 8.45 3.65 -0.43
N ILE A 74 8.39 3.44 -1.75
CA ILE A 74 9.25 2.49 -2.45
C ILE A 74 9.68 3.03 -3.80
N CYS A 75 10.98 2.90 -4.11
CA CYS A 75 11.47 3.11 -5.47
C CYS A 75 11.18 1.86 -6.31
N SER A 76 10.31 1.99 -7.31
CA SER A 76 9.92 0.92 -8.23
C SER A 76 9.66 1.50 -9.62
N HIS A 77 10.00 0.76 -10.68
CA HIS A 77 9.82 1.20 -12.08
C HIS A 77 10.45 2.57 -12.40
N GLY A 78 11.55 2.93 -11.70
CA GLY A 78 12.22 4.22 -11.85
C GLY A 78 11.51 5.41 -11.19
N LEU A 79 10.47 5.15 -10.39
CA LEU A 79 9.67 6.14 -9.67
C LEU A 79 9.71 5.88 -8.17
N GLU A 80 9.62 6.93 -7.35
CA GLU A 80 9.24 6.79 -5.95
C GLU A 80 7.71 6.77 -5.87
N ILE A 81 7.16 5.70 -5.31
CA ILE A 81 5.71 5.45 -5.16
C ILE A 81 5.39 5.40 -3.66
#